data_AF-A0A1G2ZAG9-F1
#
_entry.id   AF-A0A1G2ZAG9-F1
#
_cell.length_a   1.000
_cell.length_b   1.000
_cell.length_c   1.000
_cell.angle_alpha   90.00
_cell.angle_beta   90.00
_cell.angle_gamma   90.00
#
_symmetry.space_group_name_H-M   'P 1'
#
loop_
_entity.id
_entity.type
_entity.pdbx_description
1 polymer ?
#
loop_
_entity_poly.entity_id
_entity_poly.type
_entity_poly.pdbx_seq_one_letter_code
_entity_poly.pdbx_strand_id
1 'polypeptide(L)'
;MIEQLTKIKGIGRWTAEMFLLFSLGRLDVLPVDDLGVRAAIKDLYGLEGLPNKKTCLEIAAPWRPYATIGSWYCWRSLDLKRNVRQTAKGYPT
;
A
#
# COMPACT_ATOMS: atom_id res chain seq x y z
N MET A 1 10.16 14.00 9.08
CA MET A 1 8.82 13.93 9.70
C MET A 1 8.52 12.56 10.30
N ILE A 2 8.65 11.46 9.54
CA ILE A 2 8.46 10.09 10.07
C ILE A 2 9.33 9.85 11.31
N GLU A 3 10.62 10.17 11.24
CA GLU A 3 11.56 10.04 12.37
C GLU A 3 11.17 10.83 13.62
N GLN A 4 10.39 11.91 13.48
CA GLN A 4 9.93 12.68 14.63
C GLN A 4 8.70 12.04 15.27
N LEU A 5 7.80 11.49 14.45
CA LEU A 5 6.61 10.78 14.94
C LEU A 5 6.99 9.45 15.61
N THR A 6 7.98 8.73 15.08
CA THR A 6 8.42 7.44 15.64
C THR A 6 9.14 7.55 16.99
N LYS A 7 9.45 8.77 17.47
CA LYS A 7 9.98 8.98 18.83
C LYS A 7 8.91 8.84 19.90
N ILE A 8 7.64 8.94 19.53
CA ILE A 8 6.51 8.82 20.46
C ILE A 8 6.29 7.33 20.74
N LYS A 9 6.32 6.95 22.04
CA LYS A 9 6.10 5.56 22.47
C LYS A 9 4.74 5.07 21.96
N GLY A 10 4.74 3.98 21.19
CA GLY A 10 3.55 3.39 20.57
C GLY A 10 3.32 3.78 19.10
N ILE A 11 4.10 4.70 18.53
CA ILE A 11 4.01 5.05 17.10
C ILE A 11 5.15 4.36 16.34
N GLY A 12 4.81 3.28 15.63
CA GLY A 12 5.72 2.62 14.69
C GLY A 12 5.81 3.36 13.35
N ARG A 13 6.76 2.97 12.50
CA ARG A 13 6.95 3.56 11.17
C ARG A 13 5.69 3.50 10.32
N TRP A 14 5.06 2.33 10.25
CA TRP A 14 3.80 2.14 9.50
C TRP A 14 2.69 3.08 10.02
N THR A 15 2.54 3.20 11.34
CA THR A 15 1.55 4.11 11.94
C THR A 15 1.83 5.57 11.60
N ALA A 16 3.09 5.99 11.63
CA ALA A 16 3.48 7.33 11.21
C ALA A 16 3.21 7.58 9.72
N GLU A 17 3.47 6.61 8.85
CA GLU A 17 3.17 6.67 7.42
C GLU A 17 1.65 6.76 7.18
N MET A 18 0.85 5.94 7.85
CA MET A 18 -0.62 6.02 7.79
C MET A 18 -1.14 7.38 8.25
N PHE A 19 -0.58 7.94 9.33
CA PHE A 19 -0.94 9.27 9.81
C PHE A 19 -0.60 10.37 8.78
N LEU A 20 0.55 10.27 8.11
CA LEU A 20 0.94 11.22 7.07
C LEU A 20 0.03 11.17 5.84
N LEU A 21 -0.39 9.97 5.42
CA LEU A 21 -1.35 9.79 4.33
C LEU A 21 -2.73 10.37 4.67
N PHE A 22 -3.34 9.91 5.77
CA PHE A 22 -4.76 10.13 6.00
C PHE A 22 -5.07 11.38 6.82
N SER A 23 -4.22 11.75 7.77
CA SER A 23 -4.46 12.91 8.64
C SER A 23 -3.83 14.19 8.10
N LEU A 24 -2.66 14.08 7.45
CA LEU A 24 -1.90 15.23 6.95
C LEU A 24 -1.92 15.37 5.43
N GLY A 25 -2.57 14.46 4.72
CA GLY A 25 -2.79 14.56 3.26
C GLY A 25 -1.50 14.64 2.45
N ARG A 26 -0.40 14.04 2.93
CA ARG A 26 0.87 14.05 2.18
C ARG A 26 0.73 13.20 0.93
N LEU A 27 1.14 13.76 -0.21
CA LEU A 27 0.96 13.13 -1.53
C LEU A 27 2.11 12.18 -1.93
N ASP A 28 3.27 12.26 -1.27
CA ASP A 28 4.46 11.46 -1.58
C ASP A 28 4.85 10.50 -0.46
N VAL A 29 3.93 9.61 -0.07
CA VAL A 29 4.16 8.57 0.95
C VAL A 29 3.84 7.19 0.39
N LEU A 30 4.82 6.30 0.46
CA LEU A 30 4.70 4.89 0.11
C LEU A 30 4.86 4.04 1.38
N PRO A 31 3.79 3.39 1.89
CA PRO A 31 3.85 2.58 3.08
C PRO A 31 4.40 1.19 2.74
N VAL A 32 5.72 1.08 2.57
CA VAL A 32 6.40 -0.16 2.14
C VAL A 32 6.27 -1.32 3.13
N ASP A 33 5.90 -1.03 4.38
CA ASP A 33 5.62 -2.03 5.40
C ASP A 33 4.18 -2.57 5.35
N ASP A 34 3.32 -1.95 4.54
CA ASP A 34 1.94 -2.38 4.36
C ASP A 34 1.85 -3.65 3.51
N LEU A 35 1.30 -4.72 4.09
CA LEU A 35 1.13 -5.99 3.38
C LEU A 35 0.17 -5.88 2.20
N GLY A 36 -0.86 -5.02 2.32
CA GLY A 36 -1.80 -4.74 1.24
C GLY A 36 -1.12 -4.12 0.04
N VAL A 37 -0.35 -3.03 0.24
CA VAL A 37 0.41 -2.41 -0.84
C VAL A 37 1.41 -3.39 -1.48
N ARG A 38 2.15 -4.17 -0.68
CA ARG A 38 3.09 -5.17 -1.22
C ARG A 38 2.39 -6.28 -2.01
N ALA A 39 1.24 -6.76 -1.53
CA ALA A 39 0.44 -7.76 -2.23
C ALA A 39 -0.17 -7.22 -3.53
N ALA A 40 -0.62 -5.97 -3.53
CA ALA A 40 -1.10 -5.30 -4.72
C ALA A 40 0.01 -5.11 -5.75
N ILE A 41 1.20 -4.67 -5.33
CA ILE A 41 2.38 -4.55 -6.22
C ILE A 41 2.72 -5.91 -6.82
N LYS A 42 2.73 -6.98 -6.02
CA LYS A 42 2.93 -8.34 -6.53
C LYS A 42 1.95 -8.65 -7.66
N ASP A 43 0.66 -8.44 -7.40
CA ASP A 43 -0.40 -8.80 -8.35
C ASP A 43 -0.39 -7.91 -9.61
N LEU A 44 -0.18 -6.60 -9.46
CA LEU A 44 -0.20 -5.63 -10.55
C LEU A 44 1.02 -5.76 -11.47
N TYR A 45 2.18 -6.13 -10.92
CA TYR A 45 3.43 -6.27 -11.68
C TYR A 45 3.76 -7.73 -12.01
N GLY A 46 2.86 -8.67 -11.72
CA GLY A 46 3.01 -10.08 -12.09
C GLY A 46 4.19 -10.79 -11.41
N LEU A 47 4.54 -10.40 -10.18
CA LEU A 47 5.68 -10.98 -9.47
C LEU A 47 5.34 -12.36 -8.89
N GLU A 48 6.29 -13.29 -8.95
CA GLU A 48 6.11 -14.66 -8.45
C GLU A 48 5.93 -14.69 -6.91
N GLY A 49 6.66 -13.84 -6.20
CA GLY A 49 6.69 -13.76 -4.73
C GLY A 49 6.32 -12.38 -4.19
N LEU A 50 6.07 -12.31 -2.88
CA LEU A 50 5.82 -11.02 -2.21
C LEU A 50 7.10 -10.17 -2.30
N PRO A 51 7.08 -9.01 -2.99
CA PRO A 51 8.28 -8.20 -3.18
C PRO A 51 8.83 -7.74 -1.84
N ASN A 52 10.15 -7.71 -1.72
CA ASN A 52 10.82 -7.12 -0.55
C ASN A 52 10.68 -5.58 -0.59
N LYS A 53 11.03 -4.91 0.52
CA LYS A 53 10.89 -3.44 0.63
C LYS A 53 11.67 -2.68 -0.44
N LYS A 54 12.87 -3.16 -0.80
CA LYS A 54 13.73 -2.54 -1.81
C LYS A 54 13.08 -2.61 -3.20
N THR A 55 12.59 -3.78 -3.58
CA THR A 55 11.86 -3.96 -4.85
C THR A 55 10.60 -3.10 -4.90
N CYS A 56 9.87 -2.98 -3.79
CA CYS A 56 8.71 -2.08 -3.73
C CYS A 56 9.10 -0.61 -3.96
N LEU A 57 10.22 -0.16 -3.38
CA LEU A 57 10.73 1.20 -3.57
C LEU A 57 11.17 1.45 -5.01
N GLU A 58 11.81 0.48 -5.65
CA GLU A 58 12.25 0.57 -7.05
C GLU A 58 11.05 0.65 -7.99
N ILE A 59 10.05 -0.22 -7.79
CA ILE A 59 8.82 -0.23 -8.59
C ILE A 59 8.02 1.07 -8.42
N ALA A 60 7.98 1.60 -7.20
CA ALA A 60 7.23 2.81 -6.89
C ALA A 60 8.02 4.11 -7.11
N ALA A 61 9.30 4.04 -7.50
CA ALA A 61 10.11 5.22 -7.79
C ALA A 61 9.47 6.15 -8.84
N PRO A 62 8.87 5.64 -9.94
CA PRO A 62 8.17 6.47 -10.92
C PRO A 62 6.86 7.09 -10.42
N TRP A 63 6.32 6.64 -9.28
CA TRP A 63 5.06 7.18 -8.75
C TRP A 63 5.27 8.54 -8.07
N ARG A 64 6.52 8.90 -7.76
CA ARG A 64 6.85 10.19 -7.17
C ARG A 64 6.61 11.33 -8.18
N PRO A 65 6.10 12.49 -7.73
CA PRO A 65 5.89 12.91 -6.34
C PRO A 65 4.50 12.56 -5.76
N TYR A 66 3.80 11.58 -6.33
CA TYR A 66 2.42 11.21 -5.97
C TYR A 66 2.32 9.75 -5.49
N ALA A 67 3.34 9.24 -4.80
CA ALA A 67 3.40 7.84 -4.37
C ALA A 67 2.21 7.42 -3.47
N THR A 68 1.59 8.38 -2.77
CA THR A 68 0.37 8.15 -1.99
C THR A 68 -0.81 7.75 -2.87
N ILE A 69 -0.95 8.38 -4.04
CA ILE A 69 -2.01 8.05 -5.00
C ILE A 69 -1.78 6.63 -5.53
N GLY A 70 -0.53 6.29 -5.88
CA GLY A 70 -0.19 4.92 -6.30
C GLY A 70 -0.52 3.87 -5.22
N SER A 71 -0.22 4.18 -3.96
CA SER A 71 -0.56 3.34 -2.81
C SER A 71 -2.08 3.17 -2.64
N TRP A 72 -2.85 4.23 -2.89
CA TRP A 72 -4.30 4.17 -2.83
C TRP A 72 -4.90 3.27 -3.91
N TYR A 73 -4.41 3.37 -5.15
CA TYR A 73 -4.82 2.45 -6.23
C TYR A 73 -4.43 1.00 -5.96
N CYS A 74 -3.31 0.76 -5.28
CA CYS A 74 -2.92 -0.57 -4.83
C CYS A 74 -4.00 -1.20 -3.93
N TRP A 75 -4.46 -0.48 -2.91
CA TRP A 75 -5.56 -0.97 -2.06
C TRP A 75 -6.86 -1.17 -2.85
N ARG A 76 -7.18 -0.23 -3.75
CA ARG A 76 -8.40 -0.32 -4.55
C ARG A 76 -8.41 -1.55 -5.47
N SER A 77 -7.26 -1.91 -6.05
CA SER A 77 -7.11 -3.12 -6.86
C SER A 77 -7.44 -4.39 -6.07
N LEU A 78 -6.98 -4.46 -4.82
CA LEU A 78 -7.28 -5.59 -3.94
C LEU A 78 -8.76 -5.66 -3.57
N ASP A 79 -9.39 -4.54 -3.26
CA ASP A 79 -10.83 -4.49 -2.95
C ASP A 79 -11.68 -4.98 -4.13
N LEU A 80 -11.37 -4.51 -5.34
CA LEU A 80 -12.05 -4.95 -6.56
C LEU A 80 -11.92 -6.47 -6.75
N LYS A 81 -10.71 -7.02 -6.55
CA LYS A 81 -10.46 -8.46 -6.63
C LYS A 81 -11.22 -9.26 -5.57
N ARG A 82 -11.34 -8.74 -4.35
CA ARG A 82 -12.12 -9.36 -3.26
C ARG A 82 -13.61 -9.37 -3.60
N ASN A 83 -14.13 -8.29 -4.14
CA ASN A 83 -15.54 -8.17 -4.52
C ASN A 83 -15.90 -9.13 -5.67
N VAL A 84 -15.05 -9.24 -6.69
CA VAL A 84 -15.24 -10.21 -7.80
C VAL A 84 -15.27 -11.66 -7.29
N ARG A 85 -14.43 -12.00 -6.31
CA ARG A 85 -14.44 -13.34 -5.68
C ARG A 85 -15.71 -13.59 -4.87
N GLN A 86 -16.26 -12.58 -4.21
CA GLN A 86 -17.52 -12.72 -3.46
C GLN A 86 -18.71 -12.92 -4.40
N THR A 87 -18.80 -12.17 -5.50
CA THR A 87 -19.89 -12.34 -6.49
C THR A 87 -19.82 -13.72 -7.14
N ALA A 88 -18.63 -14.23 -7.45
CA ALA A 88 -18.45 -15.56 -8.03
C ALA A 88 -18.82 -16.72 -7.08
N LYS A 89 -18.79 -16.50 -5.75
CA LYS A 89 -19.11 -17.52 -4.74
C LYS A 89 -20.59 -17.54 -4.34
N GLY A 90 -21.37 -16.53 -4.76
CA GLY A 90 -22.74 -16.28 -4.29
C GLY A 90 -23.87 -16.75 -5.21
N TYR A 91 -23.59 -17.35 -6.38
CA TYR A 91 -24.62 -17.82 -7.28
C TYR A 91 -24.74 -19.36 -7.21
N PRO A 92 -25.80 -19.91 -6.61
CA PRO A 92 -26.13 -21.32 -6.80
C PRO A 92 -26.68 -21.49 -8.22
N THR A 93 -26.02 -22.32 -9.04
CA THR A 93 -26.62 -22.95 -10.22
C THR A 93 -27.68 -23.95 -9.82
#